data_AF-R9PGV5-F1
#
_entry.id   AF-R9PGV5-F1
#
_cell.length_a   1.000
_cell.length_b   1.000
_cell.length_c   1.000
_cell.angle_alpha   90.00
_cell.angle_beta   90.00
_cell.angle_gamma   90.00
#
_symmetry.space_group_name_H-M   'P 1'
#
loop_
_entity.id
_entity.type
_entity.pdbx_description
1 polymer ?
#
loop_
_entity_poly.entity_id
_entity_poly.type
_entity_poly.pdbx_seq_one_letter_code
_entity_poly.pdbx_strand_id
1 'polypeptide(L)'
;MLARLIFSICTAVTSLSSLVIFGLSWWPLMFLALASFVILSLYFKGLDYIAILLARICGALALLGLALFMLAATVGGSFHLSPSNWLMAGLMLTMSLSGLSAFFWQQAEPPITEE
;
A
#
# COMPACT_ATOMS: atom_id res chain seq x y z
N MET A 1 8.40 4.22 13.28
CA MET A 1 7.98 2.84 13.61
C MET A 1 6.48 2.63 13.47
N LEU A 2 5.63 3.34 14.22
CA LEU A 2 4.16 3.12 14.22
C LEU A 2 3.51 3.28 12.82
N ALA A 3 3.86 4.32 12.07
CA ALA A 3 3.29 4.54 10.73
C ALA A 3 3.63 3.43 9.72
N ARG A 4 4.81 2.80 9.83
CA ARG A 4 5.24 1.67 8.99
C ARG A 4 4.42 0.41 9.28
N LEU A 5 4.12 0.17 10.55
CA LEU A 5 3.22 -0.91 10.97
C LEU A 5 1.80 -0.69 10.44
N ILE A 6 1.27 0.53 10.55
CA ILE A 6 -0.06 0.86 10.00
C ILE A 6 -0.10 0.59 8.49
N PHE A 7 0.87 1.12 7.74
CA PHE A 7 0.94 0.89 6.30
C PHE A 7 1.02 -0.59 5.94
N SER A 8 1.86 -1.36 6.65
CA SER A 8 1.99 -2.79 6.40
C SER A 8 0.70 -3.55 6.70
N ILE A 9 0.03 -3.24 7.81
CA ILE A 9 -1.25 -3.87 8.17
C ILE A 9 -2.32 -3.51 7.14
N CYS A 10 -2.43 -2.23 6.77
CA CYS A 10 -3.36 -1.78 5.72
C CYS A 10 -3.10 -2.50 4.39
N THR A 11 -1.83 -2.62 3.99
CA THR A 11 -1.45 -3.32 2.75
C THR A 11 -1.76 -4.81 2.82
N ALA A 12 -1.48 -5.47 3.96
CA ALA A 12 -1.78 -6.88 4.16
C ALA A 12 -3.29 -7.15 4.16
N VAL A 13 -4.09 -6.34 4.86
CA VAL A 13 -5.55 -6.47 4.88
C VAL A 13 -6.13 -6.23 3.49
N THR A 14 -5.69 -5.18 2.79
CA THR A 14 -6.16 -4.85 1.43
C THR A 14 -5.83 -5.96 0.43
N SER A 15 -4.61 -6.52 0.50
CA SER A 15 -4.20 -7.63 -0.36
C SER A 15 -4.94 -8.93 -0.05
N LEU A 16 -5.14 -9.27 1.23
CA LEU A 16 -5.94 -10.43 1.62
C LEU A 16 -7.40 -10.30 1.18
N SER A 17 -8.03 -9.13 1.38
CA SER A 17 -9.39 -8.88 0.89
C SER A 17 -9.46 -8.96 -0.63
N SER A 18 -8.44 -8.49 -1.34
CA SER A 18 -8.35 -8.59 -2.80
C SER A 18 -8.25 -10.04 -3.27
N LEU A 19 -7.45 -10.88 -2.60
CA LEU A 19 -7.39 -12.31 -2.88
C LEU A 19 -8.73 -13.02 -2.68
N VAL A 20 -9.51 -12.61 -1.67
CA VAL A 20 -10.84 -13.19 -1.40
C VAL A 20 -11.88 -12.74 -2.43
N ILE A 21 -11.87 -11.47 -2.85
CA ILE A 21 -12.88 -10.90 -3.75
C ILE A 21 -12.58 -11.21 -5.22
N PHE A 22 -11.33 -11.06 -5.64
CA PHE A 22 -10.91 -11.20 -7.04
C PHE A 22 -10.18 -12.52 -7.34
N GLY A 23 -9.91 -13.33 -6.32
CA GLY A 23 -9.20 -14.60 -6.45
C GLY A 23 -7.67 -14.46 -6.45
N LEU A 24 -7.00 -15.60 -6.61
CA LEU A 24 -5.55 -15.70 -6.53
C LEU A 24 -4.91 -15.03 -7.76
N SER A 25 -4.20 -13.94 -7.53
CA SER A 25 -3.56 -13.15 -8.58
C SER A 25 -2.17 -12.71 -8.15
N TRP A 26 -1.31 -12.37 -9.13
CA TRP A 26 0.08 -12.00 -8.84
C TRP A 26 0.20 -10.67 -8.08
N TRP A 27 -0.72 -9.73 -8.33
CA TRP A 27 -0.66 -8.39 -7.75
C TRP A 27 -0.81 -8.39 -6.22
N PRO A 28 -1.86 -8.98 -5.61
CA PRO A 28 -1.98 -9.03 -4.15
C PRO A 28 -0.83 -9.78 -3.49
N LEU A 29 -0.31 -10.84 -4.12
CA LEU A 29 0.86 -11.57 -3.61
C LEU A 29 2.11 -10.67 -3.55
N MET A 30 2.37 -9.88 -4.59
CA MET A 30 3.46 -8.91 -4.57
C MET A 30 3.28 -7.83 -3.50
N PHE A 31 2.07 -7.31 -3.31
CA PHE A 31 1.79 -6.33 -2.25
C PHE A 31 1.92 -6.93 -0.85
N LEU A 32 1.59 -8.20 -0.67
CA LEU A 32 1.74 -8.93 0.59
C LEU A 32 3.23 -9.18 0.89
N ALA A 33 4.02 -9.53 -0.12
CA ALA A 33 5.48 -9.59 0.00
C ALA A 33 6.08 -8.23 0.38
N LEU A 34 5.61 -7.13 -0.24
CA LEU A 34 6.02 -5.78 0.09
C LEU A 34 5.68 -5.40 1.54
N ALA A 35 4.49 -5.75 2.03
CA ALA A 35 4.10 -5.56 3.43
C ALA A 35 5.06 -6.28 4.38
N SER A 36 5.36 -7.57 4.11
CA SER A 36 6.33 -8.33 4.91
C SER A 36 7.74 -7.71 4.89
N PHE A 37 8.16 -7.17 3.75
CA PHE A 37 9.44 -6.46 3.62
C PHE A 37 9.49 -5.18 4.45
N VAL A 38 8.40 -4.40 4.50
CA VAL A 38 8.31 -3.19 5.35
C VAL A 38 8.32 -3.54 6.84
N ILE A 39 7.75 -4.68 7.24
CA ILE A 39 7.88 -5.17 8.61
C ILE A 39 9.34 -5.56 8.90
N LEU A 40 9.99 -6.26 7.97
CA LEU A 40 11.38 -6.67 8.14
C LEU A 40 12.34 -5.47 8.24
N SER A 41 12.05 -4.37 7.54
CA SER A 41 12.84 -3.13 7.62
C SER A 41 12.82 -2.47 9.01
N LEU A 42 11.88 -2.84 9.90
CA LEU A 42 11.89 -2.38 11.30
C LEU A 42 13.07 -2.94 12.09
N TYR A 43 13.60 -4.11 11.68
CA TYR A 43 14.73 -4.76 12.35
C TYR A 43 16.08 -4.40 11.72
N PHE A 44 16.10 -4.02 10.43
CA PHE A 44 17.34 -3.72 9.69
C PHE A 44 17.36 -2.27 9.19
N LYS A 45 18.15 -1.41 9.85
CA LYS A 45 18.29 0.02 9.49
C LYS A 45 18.73 0.26 8.04
N GLY A 46 19.56 -0.62 7.46
CA GLY A 46 20.03 -0.47 6.08
C GLY A 46 18.93 -0.62 5.01
N LEU A 47 17.84 -1.32 5.33
CA LEU A 47 16.71 -1.55 4.42
C LEU A 47 15.66 -0.42 4.49
N ASP A 48 15.87 0.54 5.38
CA ASP A 48 14.84 1.50 5.73
C ASP A 48 14.55 2.49 4.61
N TYR A 49 15.60 2.97 3.94
CA TYR A 49 15.47 3.83 2.77
C TYR A 49 14.65 3.17 1.66
N ILE A 50 14.95 1.91 1.34
CA ILE A 50 14.27 1.13 0.30
C ILE A 50 12.81 0.89 0.70
N ALA A 51 12.54 0.56 1.96
CA ALA A 51 11.19 0.36 2.47
C ALA A 51 10.33 1.63 2.40
N ILE A 52 10.90 2.80 2.74
CA ILE A 52 10.21 4.09 2.63
C ILE A 52 9.90 4.39 1.15
N LEU A 53 10.86 4.16 0.25
CA LEU A 53 10.68 4.40 -1.19
C LEU A 53 9.59 3.48 -1.77
N LEU A 54 9.60 2.19 -1.43
CA LEU A 54 8.56 1.23 -1.80
C LEU A 54 7.19 1.64 -1.26
N ALA A 55 7.10 2.09 0.00
CA ALA A 55 5.85 2.53 0.59
C ALA A 55 5.27 3.76 -0.14
N ARG A 56 6.11 4.71 -0.55
CA ARG A 56 5.68 5.88 -1.35
C ARG A 56 5.15 5.48 -2.72
N ILE A 57 5.89 4.62 -3.43
CA ILE A 57 5.48 4.09 -4.74
C ILE A 57 4.15 3.35 -4.61
N CYS A 58 4.03 2.50 -3.59
CA CYS A 58 2.83 1.74 -3.30
C CYS A 58 1.63 2.64 -2.97
N GLY A 59 1.82 3.71 -2.18
CA GLY A 59 0.79 4.71 -1.90
C GLY A 59 0.31 5.44 -3.15
N ALA A 60 1.23 5.82 -4.04
CA ALA A 60 0.89 6.45 -5.32
C ALA A 60 0.15 5.48 -6.26
N LEU A 61 0.60 4.23 -6.36
CA LEU A 61 -0.08 3.16 -7.12
C LEU A 61 -1.48 2.88 -6.57
N ALA A 62 -1.66 2.85 -5.24
CA ALA A 62 -2.96 2.66 -4.61
C ALA A 62 -3.91 3.82 -4.92
N LEU A 63 -3.41 5.06 -4.92
CA LEU A 63 -4.21 6.23 -5.28
C LEU A 63 -4.61 6.20 -6.76
N LEU A 64 -3.67 5.86 -7.66
CA LEU A 64 -3.94 5.72 -9.09
C LEU A 64 -4.95 4.58 -9.33
N GLY A 65 -4.78 3.45 -8.65
CA GLY A 65 -5.70 2.32 -8.69
C GLY A 65 -7.10 2.69 -8.21
N LEU A 66 -7.22 3.48 -7.14
CA LEU A 66 -8.50 3.98 -6.65
C LEU A 66 -9.16 4.94 -7.67
N ALA A 67 -8.37 5.82 -8.29
CA ALA A 67 -8.87 6.73 -9.32
C ALA A 67 -9.40 5.96 -10.55
N LEU A 68 -8.66 4.94 -11.00
CA LEU A 68 -9.10 4.04 -12.07
C LEU A 68 -10.34 3.23 -11.66
N PHE A 69 -10.41 2.77 -10.41
CA PHE A 69 -11.56 2.03 -9.89
C PHE A 69 -12.83 2.91 -9.89
N MET A 70 -12.71 4.16 -9.45
CA MET A 70 -13.80 5.13 -9.48
C MET A 70 -14.20 5.50 -10.92
N LEU A 71 -13.24 5.65 -11.82
CA LEU A 71 -13.51 5.90 -13.24
C LEU A 71 -14.20 4.70 -13.91
N ALA A 72 -13.81 3.48 -13.56
CA ALA A 72 -14.50 2.27 -14.00
C ALA A 72 -15.94 2.21 -13.47
N ALA A 73 -16.16 2.60 -12.21
CA ALA A 73 -17.50 2.68 -11.63
C ALA A 73 -18.39 3.72 -12.32
N THR A 74 -17.84 4.87 -12.72
CA THR A 74 -18.60 5.94 -13.40
C THR A 74 -18.88 5.59 -14.86
N VAL A 75 -17.91 5.04 -15.60
CA VAL A 75 -18.06 4.63 -17.00
C VAL A 75 -18.99 3.41 -17.14
N GLY A 76 -19.01 2.52 -16.17
CA GLY A 76 -19.93 1.37 -16.14
C GLY A 76 -21.41 1.73 -15.97
N GLY A 77 -21.76 3.02 -15.82
CA GLY A 77 -23.14 3.51 -15.69
C GLY A 77 -23.88 3.02 -14.44
N SER A 78 -23.18 2.32 -13.54
CA SER A 78 -23.71 1.63 -12.38
C SER A 78 -23.03 2.17 -11.13
N PHE A 79 -23.60 3.22 -10.55
CA PHE A 79 -23.30 3.59 -9.16
C PHE A 79 -23.88 2.58 -8.14
N HIS A 80 -24.45 1.47 -8.61
CA HIS A 80 -24.65 0.27 -7.81
C HIS A 80 -23.32 -0.49 -7.70
N LEU A 81 -22.40 0.05 -6.91
CA LEU A 81 -21.25 -0.72 -6.46
C LEU A 81 -21.74 -1.86 -5.56
N SER A 82 -21.38 -3.10 -5.88
CA SER A 82 -21.63 -4.22 -4.97
C SER A 82 -21.01 -3.95 -3.59
N PRO A 83 -21.54 -4.53 -2.50
CA PRO A 83 -20.98 -4.34 -1.17
C PRO A 83 -19.47 -4.67 -1.08
N SER A 84 -18.99 -5.63 -1.87
CA SER A 84 -17.57 -5.99 -1.99
C SER A 84 -16.72 -4.87 -2.60
N ASN A 85 -17.26 -4.14 -3.58
CA ASN A 85 -16.58 -3.05 -4.26
C ASN A 85 -16.46 -1.81 -3.37
N TRP A 86 -17.47 -1.54 -2.54
CA TRP A 86 -17.42 -0.50 -1.51
C TRP A 86 -16.33 -0.78 -0.48
N LEU A 87 -16.25 -2.03 0.01
CA LEU A 87 -15.20 -2.45 0.92
C LEU A 87 -13.81 -2.26 0.29
N MET A 88 -13.63 -2.69 -0.96
CA MET A 88 -12.36 -2.54 -1.68
C MET A 88 -11.96 -1.07 -1.85
N ALA A 89 -12.89 -0.20 -2.24
CA ALA A 89 -12.63 1.23 -2.36
C ALA A 89 -12.17 1.84 -1.03
N GLY A 90 -12.82 1.49 0.08
CA GLY A 90 -12.43 1.93 1.42
C GLY A 90 -11.03 1.43 1.81
N LEU A 91 -10.72 0.16 1.54
CA LEU A 91 -9.41 -0.41 1.81
C LEU A 91 -8.31 0.27 0.98
N MET A 92 -8.52 0.45 -0.33
CA MET A 92 -7.58 1.19 -1.19
C MET A 92 -7.40 2.64 -0.75
N LEU A 93 -8.45 3.28 -0.23
CA LEU A 93 -8.35 4.63 0.34
C LEU A 93 -7.45 4.63 1.58
N THR A 94 -7.65 3.70 2.51
CA THR A 94 -6.78 3.61 3.71
C THR A 94 -5.34 3.25 3.36
N MET A 95 -5.14 2.38 2.37
CA MET A 95 -3.82 2.00 1.87
C MET A 95 -3.12 3.17 1.18
N SER A 96 -3.83 3.96 0.37
CA SER A 96 -3.26 5.16 -0.26
C SER A 96 -2.89 6.22 0.77
N LEU A 97 -3.75 6.50 1.75
CA LEU A 97 -3.46 7.46 2.83
C LEU A 97 -2.26 7.03 3.67
N SER A 98 -2.21 5.76 4.08
CA SER A 98 -1.09 5.23 4.86
C SER A 98 0.20 5.17 4.05
N GLY A 99 0.14 4.86 2.75
CA GLY A 99 1.32 4.86 1.87
C GLY A 99 1.84 6.27 1.56
N LEU A 100 0.95 7.23 1.33
CA LEU A 100 1.32 8.64 1.16
C LEU A 100 1.88 9.26 2.44
N SER A 101 1.51 8.74 3.62
CA SER A 101 2.15 9.15 4.87
C SER A 101 3.67 8.89 4.87
N ALA A 102 4.17 7.98 4.02
CA ALA A 102 5.59 7.68 3.86
C ALA A 102 6.41 8.84 3.28
N PHE A 103 5.79 9.87 2.71
CA PHE A 103 6.46 11.12 2.37
C PHE A 103 6.94 11.88 3.61
N PHE A 104 6.24 11.73 4.74
CA PHE A 104 6.56 12.40 6.00
C PHE A 104 7.38 11.55 6.97
N TRP A 105 7.73 10.31 6.60
CA TRP A 105 8.57 9.47 7.43
C TRP A 105 10.02 9.98 7.37
N GLN A 106 10.61 10.26 8.54
CA GLN A 106 12.02 10.62 8.63
C GLN A 106 12.88 9.50 8.04
N GLN A 107 13.75 9.88 7.11
CA GLN A 107 14.77 9.01 6.55
C GLN A 107 15.85 8.84 7.60
N ALA A 108 16.19 7.60 7.95
CA ALA A 108 17.41 7.36 8.69
C ALA A 108 18.56 7.82 7.77
N GLU A 109 19.29 8.84 8.22
CA GLU A 109 20.43 9.41 7.49
C GLU A 109 21.37 8.28 7.06
N PRO A 110 21.75 8.20 5.77
CA PRO A 110 22.79 7.26 5.37
C PRO A 110 24.07 7.64 6.14
N PRO A 111 24.84 6.68 6.65
CA PRO A 111 26.12 6.99 7.27
C PRO A 111 26.95 7.78 6.26
N ILE A 112 27.36 8.97 6.67
CA ILE A 112 28.32 9.80 5.95
C ILE A 112 29.56 8.92 5.79
N THR A 113 29.84 8.47 4.56
CA THR A 113 31.17 7.96 4.22
C THR A 113 32.09 9.18 4.27
N GLU A 114 32.68 9.41 5.45
CA GLU A 114 33.90 10.21 5.55
C GLU A 114 35.00 9.40 4.85
N GLU A 115 35.34 9.83 3.63
CA GLU A 115 36.64 9.58 3.01
C GLU A 115 37.37 10.92 2.87
#